data_AF-V4TI62-F1
#
_entry.id   AF-V4TI62-F1
#
_cell.length_a   1.000
_cell.length_b   1.000
_cell.length_c   1.000
_cell.angle_alpha   90.00
_cell.angle_beta   90.00
_cell.angle_gamma   90.00
#
_symmetry.space_group_name_H-M   'P 1'
#
loop_
_entity.id
_entity.type
_entity.pdbx_description
1 polymer ?
#
loop_
_entity_poly.entity_id
_entity_poly.type
_entity_poly.pdbx_seq_one_letter_code
_entity_poly.pdbx_strand_id
1 'polypeptide(L)'
;MEAKPSTTNLVDKIVVPGDVVLDLSSMTNQTIKLGGGLRQECDSVSVIKAGKLRFSKPNKYWVESSHKRYVPCVEDTVLGIVVDCKADNFFVDIRGPTIAFLPVLAFEGGTRRNIPKFEIGSLLYVRVVKANPGMNPELSCTDASGKAAEFGLLKDGYMFETSSGLSRMLLSSPTCPVLEELGKQLSFEIAVGLNGRVWVNAESPSTVVLVSNAIMNSESLSAVQQKIMVDKLLQRIK
;
A
#
# COMPACT_ATOMS: atom_id res chain seq x y z
N MET A 1 3.57 -1.53 -46.26
CA MET A 1 4.62 -2.02 -45.34
C MET A 1 4.51 -1.18 -44.08
N GLU A 2 3.68 -1.62 -43.14
CA GLU A 2 3.61 -0.98 -41.82
C GLU A 2 4.89 -1.34 -41.05
N ALA A 3 5.56 -0.32 -40.53
CA ALA A 3 6.76 -0.49 -39.75
C ALA A 3 6.43 -1.30 -38.49
N LYS A 4 7.06 -2.47 -38.32
CA LYS A 4 7.05 -3.18 -37.03
C LYS A 4 7.55 -2.21 -35.96
N PRO A 5 6.77 -1.90 -34.92
CA PRO A 5 7.27 -1.07 -33.84
C PRO A 5 8.43 -1.83 -33.20
N SER A 6 9.62 -1.25 -33.30
CA SER A 6 10.77 -1.68 -32.51
C SER A 6 10.33 -1.77 -31.06
N THR A 7 10.52 -2.91 -30.41
CA THR A 7 10.25 -3.11 -28.98
C THR A 7 11.17 -2.20 -28.17
N THR A 8 10.81 -0.93 -28.07
CA THR A 8 11.47 0.04 -27.22
C THR A 8 11.36 -0.47 -25.81
N ASN A 9 12.49 -0.65 -25.12
CA ASN A 9 12.48 -0.97 -23.71
C ASN A 9 11.86 0.22 -22.95
N LEU A 10 10.60 0.04 -22.53
CA LEU A 10 9.80 1.01 -21.79
C LEU A 10 9.95 0.84 -20.26
N VAL A 11 10.75 -0.13 -19.81
CA VAL A 11 10.97 -0.37 -18.38
C VAL A 11 11.57 0.89 -17.74
N ASP A 12 11.02 1.26 -16.58
CA ASP A 12 11.32 2.48 -15.83
C ASP A 12 11.04 3.80 -16.57
N LYS A 13 10.27 3.76 -17.67
CA LYS A 13 9.74 4.96 -18.32
C LYS A 13 8.29 5.19 -17.95
N ILE A 14 7.86 6.44 -18.12
CA ILE A 14 6.45 6.80 -18.05
C ILE A 14 5.77 6.25 -19.29
N VAL A 15 4.67 5.54 -19.07
CA VAL A 15 3.81 4.95 -20.10
C VAL A 15 2.39 5.47 -19.94
N VAL A 16 1.65 5.53 -21.04
CA VAL A 16 0.27 6.00 -21.11
C VAL A 16 -0.66 4.92 -21.64
N PRO A 17 -1.99 5.01 -21.38
CA PRO A 17 -2.94 4.07 -21.95
C PRO A 17 -2.83 4.00 -23.46
N GLY A 18 -2.75 2.77 -23.99
CA GLY A 18 -2.56 2.50 -25.42
C GLY A 18 -1.12 2.13 -25.82
N ASP A 19 -0.12 2.43 -24.99
CA ASP A 19 1.26 2.01 -25.26
C ASP A 19 1.35 0.47 -25.26
N VAL A 20 1.98 -0.11 -26.29
CA VAL A 20 2.25 -1.54 -26.39
C VAL A 20 3.62 -1.82 -25.77
N VAL A 21 3.64 -2.66 -24.74
CA VAL A 21 4.83 -2.90 -23.92
C VAL A 21 5.52 -4.22 -24.28
N LEU A 22 4.75 -5.26 -24.58
CA LEU A 22 5.28 -6.59 -24.94
C LEU A 22 4.52 -7.12 -26.15
N ASP A 23 5.27 -7.77 -27.04
CA ASP A 23 4.76 -8.58 -28.14
C ASP A 23 5.09 -10.06 -27.85
N LEU A 24 4.06 -10.81 -27.45
CA LEU A 24 4.14 -12.21 -27.04
C LEU A 24 4.48 -13.15 -28.21
N SER A 25 4.25 -12.74 -29.45
CA SER A 25 4.63 -13.52 -30.63
C SER A 25 6.15 -13.78 -30.69
N SER A 26 6.94 -12.89 -30.09
CA SER A 26 8.40 -12.99 -29.98
C SER A 26 8.88 -13.80 -28.77
N MET A 27 7.98 -14.21 -27.87
CA MET A 27 8.30 -14.78 -26.55
C MET A 27 7.58 -16.10 -26.26
N THR A 28 7.68 -17.07 -27.18
CA THR A 28 6.93 -18.34 -27.18
C THR A 28 7.25 -19.32 -26.04
N ASN A 29 8.36 -19.16 -25.31
CA ASN A 29 8.81 -20.09 -24.26
C ASN A 29 8.97 -19.44 -22.86
N GLN A 30 8.30 -18.31 -22.61
CA GLN A 30 8.41 -17.63 -21.31
C GLN A 30 7.04 -17.38 -20.68
N THR A 31 6.87 -17.81 -19.43
CA THR A 31 5.68 -17.44 -18.63
C THR A 31 5.86 -16.03 -18.09
N ILE A 32 4.97 -15.12 -18.48
CA ILE A 32 4.96 -13.72 -18.05
C ILE A 32 3.86 -13.52 -17.00
N LYS A 33 4.19 -12.85 -15.90
CA LYS A 33 3.21 -12.45 -14.87
C LYS A 33 2.84 -10.99 -15.09
N LEU A 34 1.59 -10.75 -15.47
CA LEU A 34 1.04 -9.40 -15.62
C LEU A 34 0.45 -8.94 -14.28
N GLY A 35 0.93 -7.82 -13.78
CA GLY A 35 0.37 -7.10 -12.65
C GLY A 35 -0.59 -6.00 -13.08
N GLY A 36 -0.96 -5.13 -12.15
CA GLY A 36 -1.93 -4.07 -12.38
C GLY A 36 -1.49 -3.07 -13.47
N GLY A 37 -2.49 -2.53 -14.18
CA GLY A 37 -2.28 -1.48 -15.19
C GLY A 37 -1.86 -1.97 -16.57
N LEU A 38 -1.76 -3.29 -16.75
CA LEU A 38 -1.53 -3.93 -18.05
C LEU A 38 -2.74 -4.78 -18.43
N ARG A 39 -2.97 -4.94 -19.73
CA ARG A 39 -3.97 -5.83 -20.30
C ARG A 39 -3.36 -6.62 -21.45
N GLN A 40 -3.65 -7.91 -21.49
CA GLN A 40 -3.32 -8.73 -22.66
C GLN A 40 -4.48 -8.71 -23.64
N GLU A 41 -4.18 -8.39 -24.90
CA GLU A 41 -5.07 -8.50 -26.04
C GLU A 41 -4.36 -9.33 -27.11
N CYS A 42 -4.83 -10.58 -27.30
CA CYS A 42 -4.20 -11.57 -28.16
C CYS A 42 -2.71 -11.76 -27.82
N ASP A 43 -1.83 -11.48 -28.79
CA ASP A 43 -0.38 -11.57 -28.66
C ASP A 43 0.28 -10.26 -28.20
N SER A 44 -0.50 -9.24 -27.87
CA SER A 44 0.01 -7.94 -27.43
C SER A 44 -0.34 -7.65 -25.98
N VAL A 45 0.58 -7.04 -25.24
CA VAL A 45 0.32 -6.50 -23.91
C VAL A 45 0.37 -4.99 -23.98
N SER A 46 -0.77 -4.36 -23.71
CA SER A 46 -0.95 -2.91 -23.74
C SER A 46 -1.15 -2.33 -22.34
N VAL A 47 -0.83 -1.06 -22.21
CA VAL A 47 -1.02 -0.28 -20.99
C VAL A 47 -2.46 0.22 -20.94
N ILE A 48 -3.09 0.09 -19.77
CA ILE A 48 -4.45 0.61 -19.51
C ILE A 48 -4.48 1.72 -18.45
N LYS A 49 -3.35 1.98 -17.78
CA LYS A 49 -3.22 3.02 -16.75
C LYS A 49 -1.94 3.80 -16.98
N ALA A 50 -2.00 5.13 -16.86
CA ALA A 50 -0.80 5.95 -16.91
C ALA A 50 0.07 5.72 -15.67
N GLY A 51 1.38 5.64 -15.84
CA GLY A 51 2.30 5.45 -14.72
C GLY A 51 3.69 5.04 -15.17
N LYS A 52 4.50 4.55 -14.24
CA LYS A 52 5.84 4.06 -14.53
C LYS A 52 5.79 2.55 -14.73
N LEU A 53 6.24 2.06 -15.88
CA LEU A 53 6.33 0.63 -16.12
C LEU A 53 7.46 0.04 -15.27
N ARG A 54 7.14 -0.98 -14.48
CA ARG A 54 8.08 -1.69 -13.63
C ARG A 54 8.23 -3.14 -14.07
N PHE A 55 9.41 -3.67 -13.80
CA PHE A 55 9.77 -5.04 -14.06
C PHE A 55 10.42 -5.64 -12.81
N SER A 56 10.07 -6.89 -12.51
CA SER A 56 10.77 -7.69 -11.51
C SER A 56 11.09 -9.06 -12.09
N LYS A 57 12.31 -9.52 -11.82
CA LYS A 57 12.78 -10.85 -12.23
C LYS A 57 11.92 -11.93 -11.54
N PRO A 58 11.60 -13.06 -12.21
CA PRO A 58 12.04 -13.42 -13.55
C PRO A 58 11.29 -12.70 -14.68
N ASN A 59 9.96 -12.55 -14.63
CA ASN A 59 9.15 -11.99 -15.73
C ASN A 59 7.85 -11.32 -15.25
N LYS A 60 7.90 -10.49 -14.19
CA LYS A 60 6.72 -9.77 -13.68
C LYS A 60 6.72 -8.32 -14.15
N TYR A 61 5.67 -7.90 -14.85
CA TYR A 61 5.49 -6.52 -15.33
C TYR A 61 4.26 -5.90 -14.70
N TRP A 62 4.32 -4.63 -14.32
CA TRP A 62 3.15 -3.86 -13.86
C TRP A 62 3.37 -2.38 -14.09
N VAL A 63 2.27 -1.62 -14.15
CA VAL A 63 2.34 -0.16 -14.16
C VAL A 63 2.13 0.35 -12.75
N GLU A 64 3.14 1.05 -12.24
CA GLU A 64 3.07 1.76 -10.98
C GLU A 64 2.42 3.12 -11.21
N SER A 65 1.20 3.27 -10.70
CA SER A 65 0.39 4.48 -10.84
C SER A 65 -0.03 5.02 -9.48
N SER A 66 0.02 6.34 -9.29
CA SER A 66 -0.52 6.97 -8.08
C SER A 66 -2.01 7.26 -8.25
N HIS A 67 -2.84 6.70 -7.37
CA HIS A 67 -4.27 6.97 -7.31
C HIS A 67 -4.71 7.19 -5.86
N LYS A 68 -5.77 7.95 -5.66
CA LYS A 68 -6.37 8.17 -4.32
C LYS A 68 -7.30 7.04 -3.88
N ARG A 69 -7.96 6.36 -4.82
CA ARG A 69 -8.86 5.25 -4.51
C ARG A 69 -8.08 3.94 -4.45
N TYR A 70 -8.12 3.28 -3.31
CA TYR A 70 -7.49 1.98 -3.13
C TYR A 70 -8.29 0.88 -3.84
N VAL A 71 -7.57 -0.07 -4.44
CA VAL A 71 -8.13 -1.30 -5.00
C VAL A 71 -7.46 -2.45 -4.25
N PRO A 72 -8.21 -3.25 -3.48
CA PRO A 72 -7.63 -4.34 -2.70
C PRO A 72 -6.85 -5.33 -3.56
N CYS A 73 -5.63 -5.64 -3.16
CA CYS A 73 -4.82 -6.71 -3.73
C CYS A 73 -4.41 -7.70 -2.63
N VAL A 74 -4.28 -8.97 -3.01
CA VAL A 74 -3.87 -10.03 -2.08
C VAL A 74 -2.45 -9.75 -1.58
N GLU A 75 -2.22 -10.01 -0.29
CA GLU A 75 -1.01 -9.69 0.49
C GLU A 75 -0.77 -8.20 0.79
N ASP A 76 -1.66 -7.29 0.40
CA ASP A 76 -1.52 -5.89 0.78
C ASP A 76 -1.71 -5.72 2.30
N THR A 77 -0.81 -4.99 2.95
CA THR A 77 -0.99 -4.52 4.33
C THR A 77 -1.70 -3.17 4.32
N VAL A 78 -2.78 -3.06 5.10
CA VAL A 78 -3.69 -1.91 5.09
C VAL A 78 -4.15 -1.52 6.48
N LEU A 79 -4.55 -0.27 6.62
CA LEU A 79 -5.22 0.23 7.83
C LEU A 79 -6.74 0.26 7.63
N GLY A 80 -7.44 -0.47 8.46
CA GLY A 80 -8.90 -0.60 8.42
C GLY A 80 -9.57 -0.02 9.67
N ILE A 81 -10.77 0.54 9.52
CA ILE A 81 -11.58 1.01 10.64
C ILE A 81 -12.76 0.07 10.80
N VAL A 82 -13.00 -0.45 12.00
CA VAL A 82 -14.14 -1.32 12.28
C VAL A 82 -15.43 -0.51 12.15
N VAL A 83 -16.33 -0.97 11.29
CA VAL A 83 -17.64 -0.34 11.02
C VAL A 83 -18.76 -1.06 11.77
N ASP A 84 -18.70 -2.39 11.84
CA ASP A 84 -19.72 -3.22 12.48
C ASP A 84 -19.09 -4.53 12.98
N CYS A 85 -19.69 -5.11 14.02
CA CYS A 85 -19.25 -6.35 14.65
C CYS A 85 -20.39 -7.37 14.60
N LYS A 86 -20.19 -8.49 13.89
CA LYS A 86 -21.11 -9.64 13.87
C LYS A 86 -20.48 -10.85 14.55
N ALA A 87 -21.29 -11.86 14.82
CA ALA A 87 -20.86 -13.08 15.54
C ALA A 87 -19.67 -13.80 14.87
N ASP A 88 -19.65 -13.84 13.54
CA ASP A 88 -18.61 -14.55 12.77
C ASP A 88 -17.58 -13.63 12.10
N ASN A 89 -17.90 -12.35 11.92
CA ASN A 89 -17.07 -11.41 11.17
C ASN A 89 -17.12 -9.98 11.73
N PHE A 90 -15.98 -9.29 11.72
CA PHE A 90 -15.91 -7.84 11.83
C PHE A 90 -15.97 -7.22 10.44
N PHE A 91 -16.80 -6.21 10.24
CA PHE A 91 -16.82 -5.42 9.02
C PHE A 91 -15.88 -4.24 9.16
N VAL A 92 -14.98 -4.09 8.20
CA VAL A 92 -13.86 -3.15 8.26
C VAL A 92 -13.82 -2.32 6.99
N ASP A 93 -13.85 -1.00 7.14
CA ASP A 93 -13.62 -0.07 6.04
C ASP A 93 -12.12 0.07 5.79
N ILE A 94 -11.67 -0.35 4.62
CA ILE A 94 -10.29 -0.26 4.14
C ILE A 94 -10.09 0.82 3.06
N ARG A 95 -11.02 1.76 2.90
CA ARG A 95 -10.98 2.80 1.84
C ARG A 95 -11.01 2.23 0.41
N GLY A 96 -11.55 1.02 0.27
CA GLY A 96 -11.74 0.31 -0.99
C GLY A 96 -13.08 0.62 -1.65
N PRO A 97 -13.44 -0.08 -2.75
CA PRO A 97 -14.75 0.05 -3.37
C PRO A 97 -15.89 -0.57 -2.55
N THR A 98 -15.58 -1.55 -1.69
CA THR A 98 -16.52 -2.30 -0.86
C THR A 98 -15.97 -2.46 0.55
N ILE A 99 -16.85 -2.63 1.53
CA ILE A 99 -16.47 -2.95 2.90
C ILE A 99 -15.84 -4.35 2.92
N ALA A 100 -14.73 -4.51 3.62
CA ALA A 100 -14.06 -5.78 3.80
C ALA A 100 -14.57 -6.47 5.08
N PHE A 101 -14.37 -7.78 5.18
CA PHE A 101 -14.69 -8.51 6.39
C PHE A 101 -13.44 -9.22 6.94
N LEU A 102 -13.35 -9.25 8.26
CA LEU A 102 -12.30 -9.87 9.04
C LEU A 102 -12.93 -10.98 9.88
N PRO A 103 -12.70 -12.26 9.56
CA PRO A 103 -13.24 -13.36 10.35
C PRO A 103 -12.77 -13.30 11.80
N VAL A 104 -13.66 -13.61 12.75
CA VAL A 104 -13.35 -13.53 14.20
C VAL A 104 -12.23 -14.48 14.65
N LEU A 105 -11.91 -15.48 13.83
CA LEU A 105 -10.85 -16.45 14.07
C LEU A 105 -9.54 -16.12 13.34
N ALA A 106 -9.49 -15.08 12.50
CA ALA A 106 -8.33 -14.69 11.71
C ALA A 106 -7.32 -13.85 12.52
N PHE A 107 -6.95 -14.37 13.70
CA PHE A 107 -6.03 -13.76 14.66
C PHE A 107 -5.09 -14.84 15.19
N GLU A 108 -3.94 -14.42 15.72
CA GLU A 108 -3.05 -15.34 16.42
C GLU A 108 -3.77 -15.95 17.63
N GLY A 109 -3.92 -17.27 17.64
CA GLY A 109 -4.66 -17.99 18.69
C GLY A 109 -6.18 -17.82 18.65
N GLY A 110 -6.75 -17.43 17.51
CA GLY A 110 -8.20 -17.29 17.33
C GLY A 110 -8.95 -18.60 17.53
N THR A 111 -9.80 -18.66 18.56
CA THR A 111 -10.71 -19.80 18.82
C THR A 111 -12.09 -19.27 19.18
N ARG A 112 -13.15 -20.11 19.09
CA ARG A 112 -14.51 -19.70 19.50
C ARG A 112 -14.61 -19.25 20.97
N ARG A 113 -13.64 -19.60 21.80
CA ARG A 113 -13.56 -19.16 23.21
C ARG A 113 -12.74 -17.87 23.38
N ASN A 114 -11.87 -17.56 22.42
CA ASN A 114 -10.95 -16.43 22.43
C ASN A 114 -11.17 -15.58 21.17
N ILE A 115 -12.28 -14.85 21.16
CA ILE A 115 -12.60 -13.88 20.10
C ILE A 115 -12.16 -12.49 20.59
N PRO A 116 -11.33 -11.76 19.82
CA PRO A 116 -10.95 -10.41 20.19
C PRO A 116 -12.16 -9.49 20.24
N LYS A 117 -12.17 -8.54 21.17
CA LYS A 117 -13.26 -7.58 21.34
C LYS A 117 -12.84 -6.24 20.74
N PHE A 118 -13.35 -5.94 19.54
CA PHE A 118 -13.19 -4.62 18.93
C PHE A 118 -14.48 -3.81 19.04
N GLU A 119 -14.32 -2.51 19.25
CA GLU A 119 -15.40 -1.55 19.22
C GLU A 119 -15.51 -0.92 17.83
N ILE A 120 -16.70 -0.46 17.47
CA ILE A 120 -16.90 0.32 16.24
C ILE A 120 -16.04 1.58 16.32
N GLY A 121 -15.31 1.87 15.24
CA GLY A 121 -14.31 2.96 15.19
C GLY A 121 -12.88 2.52 15.51
N SER A 122 -12.66 1.28 15.97
CA SER A 122 -11.30 0.77 16.24
C SER A 122 -10.46 0.73 14.96
N LEU A 123 -9.21 1.19 15.04
CA LEU A 123 -8.25 1.15 13.93
C LEU A 123 -7.43 -0.14 13.98
N LEU A 124 -7.42 -0.89 12.88
CA LEU A 124 -6.72 -2.17 12.76
C LEU A 124 -5.65 -2.10 11.67
N TYR A 125 -4.48 -2.66 11.96
CA TYR A 125 -3.49 -3.00 10.95
C TYR A 125 -3.70 -4.46 10.52
N VAL A 126 -3.99 -4.66 9.24
CA VAL A 126 -4.47 -5.96 8.72
C VAL A 126 -3.85 -6.27 7.37
N ARG A 127 -3.88 -7.54 6.99
CA ARG A 127 -3.46 -8.04 5.67
C ARG A 127 -4.67 -8.48 4.86
N VAL A 128 -4.67 -8.17 3.58
CA VAL A 128 -5.68 -8.66 2.63
C VAL A 128 -5.34 -10.08 2.20
N VAL A 129 -6.20 -11.06 2.52
CA VAL A 129 -5.99 -12.47 2.17
C VAL A 129 -6.69 -12.84 0.87
N LYS A 130 -7.90 -12.31 0.64
CA LYS A 130 -8.65 -12.53 -0.61
C LYS A 130 -9.20 -11.22 -1.13
N ALA A 131 -9.03 -10.98 -2.43
CA ALA A 131 -9.50 -9.79 -3.13
C ALA A 131 -10.01 -10.16 -4.52
N ASN A 132 -11.13 -10.89 -4.57
CA ASN A 132 -11.74 -11.28 -5.83
C ASN A 132 -12.65 -10.15 -6.37
N PRO A 133 -12.61 -9.82 -7.67
CA PRO A 133 -13.54 -8.87 -8.26
C PRO A 133 -15.00 -9.29 -8.03
N GLY A 134 -15.82 -8.36 -7.54
CA GLY A 134 -17.24 -8.62 -7.28
C GLY A 134 -17.56 -9.30 -5.94
N MET A 135 -16.56 -9.61 -5.12
CA MET A 135 -16.75 -10.09 -3.75
C MET A 135 -16.15 -9.10 -2.75
N ASN A 136 -16.65 -9.12 -1.52
CA ASN A 136 -16.03 -8.36 -0.43
C ASN A 136 -14.63 -8.93 -0.13
N PRO A 137 -13.62 -8.07 0.07
CA PRO A 137 -12.29 -8.53 0.45
C PRO A 137 -12.30 -9.21 1.83
N GLU A 138 -11.49 -10.25 1.95
CA GLU A 138 -11.25 -10.97 3.21
C GLU A 138 -9.92 -10.52 3.81
N LEU A 139 -9.95 -10.19 5.10
CA LEU A 139 -8.80 -9.70 5.87
C LEU A 139 -8.32 -10.75 6.88
N SER A 140 -7.07 -10.60 7.31
CA SER A 140 -6.51 -11.33 8.45
C SER A 140 -5.60 -10.43 9.28
N CYS A 141 -5.56 -10.68 10.59
CA CYS A 141 -4.56 -10.12 11.51
C CYS A 141 -3.41 -11.10 11.75
N THR A 142 -3.09 -11.92 10.77
CA THR A 142 -1.95 -12.84 10.79
C THR A 142 -1.18 -12.81 9.48
N ASP A 143 0.12 -13.07 9.58
CA ASP A 143 0.98 -13.31 8.43
C ASP A 143 0.67 -14.65 7.75
N ALA A 144 1.42 -14.97 6.70
CA ALA A 144 1.28 -16.25 5.99
C ALA A 144 1.60 -17.47 6.86
N SER A 145 2.33 -17.29 7.97
CA SER A 145 2.69 -18.35 8.93
C SER A 145 1.66 -18.53 10.05
N GLY A 146 0.66 -17.64 10.14
CA GLY A 146 -0.38 -17.66 11.17
C GLY A 146 -0.02 -16.91 12.45
N LYS A 147 1.07 -16.14 12.48
CA LYS A 147 1.49 -15.29 13.61
C LYS A 147 0.97 -13.87 13.44
N ALA A 148 0.80 -13.12 14.54
CA ALA A 148 0.25 -11.76 14.48
C ALA A 148 1.16 -10.80 13.71
N ALA A 149 2.49 -10.99 13.74
CA ALA A 149 3.46 -10.23 12.93
C ALA A 149 3.14 -8.71 12.80
N GLU A 150 2.86 -8.07 13.95
CA GLU A 150 2.52 -6.63 14.08
C GLU A 150 1.10 -6.23 13.62
N PHE A 151 0.31 -7.15 13.09
CA PHE A 151 -1.11 -6.93 12.81
C PHE A 151 -1.96 -6.92 14.09
N GLY A 152 -3.07 -6.20 14.05
CA GLY A 152 -4.01 -6.10 15.16
C GLY A 152 -4.48 -4.67 15.41
N LEU A 153 -4.91 -4.43 16.64
CA LEU A 153 -5.43 -3.14 17.07
C LEU A 153 -4.29 -2.13 17.24
N LEU A 154 -4.42 -0.99 16.58
CA LEU A 154 -3.60 0.19 16.85
C LEU A 154 -4.32 1.05 17.88
N LYS A 155 -3.65 1.29 19.01
CA LYS A 155 -4.16 2.10 20.12
C LYS A 155 -3.58 3.51 20.03
N ASP A 156 -4.39 4.50 20.36
CA ASP A 156 -3.99 5.91 20.35
C ASP A 156 -3.43 6.36 18.98
N GLY A 157 -2.57 7.38 18.99
CA GLY A 157 -1.97 7.95 17.80
C GLY A 157 -2.94 8.75 16.92
N TYR A 158 -2.46 9.09 15.73
CA TYR A 158 -3.19 9.86 14.74
C TYR A 158 -3.11 9.18 13.38
N MET A 159 -4.27 8.94 12.78
CA MET A 159 -4.38 8.38 11.43
C MET A 159 -4.80 9.48 10.45
N PHE A 160 -4.05 9.58 9.35
CA PHE A 160 -4.35 10.49 8.25
C PHE A 160 -4.31 9.76 6.91
N GLU A 161 -4.94 10.38 5.92
CA GLU A 161 -5.03 9.84 4.57
C GLU A 161 -3.94 10.41 3.66
N THR A 162 -3.39 9.56 2.81
CA THR A 162 -2.35 9.86 1.82
C THR A 162 -2.73 9.29 0.45
N SER A 163 -1.92 9.56 -0.57
CA SER A 163 -2.01 8.85 -1.84
C SER A 163 -1.41 7.45 -1.72
N SER A 164 -1.86 6.51 -2.58
CA SER A 164 -1.23 5.19 -2.66
C SER A 164 0.23 5.25 -3.12
N GLY A 165 0.62 6.31 -3.85
CA GLY A 165 2.01 6.56 -4.23
C GLY A 165 2.87 6.91 -3.01
N LEU A 166 2.40 7.83 -2.16
CA LEU A 166 3.09 8.17 -0.92
C LEU A 166 3.19 6.95 0.01
N SER A 167 2.14 6.16 0.20
CA SER A 167 2.21 4.91 0.99
C SER A 167 3.28 3.94 0.47
N ARG A 168 3.37 3.74 -0.85
CA ARG A 168 4.42 2.89 -1.44
C ARG A 168 5.82 3.47 -1.26
N MET A 169 5.96 4.79 -1.34
CA MET A 169 7.22 5.47 -1.07
C MET A 169 7.63 5.32 0.40
N LEU A 170 6.70 5.42 1.35
CA LEU A 170 7.00 5.23 2.78
C LEU A 170 7.43 3.80 3.09
N LEU A 171 6.85 2.81 2.41
CA LEU A 171 7.20 1.39 2.52
C LEU A 171 8.37 0.96 1.63
N SER A 172 9.02 1.88 0.90
CA SER A 172 10.09 1.53 -0.03
C SER A 172 11.35 1.06 0.69
N SER A 173 12.13 0.22 0.02
CA SER A 173 13.49 -0.14 0.43
C SER A 173 14.48 0.35 -0.65
N PRO A 174 15.51 1.16 -0.31
CA PRO A 174 15.86 1.63 1.04
C PRO A 174 14.82 2.58 1.66
N THR A 175 14.88 2.74 2.98
CA THR A 175 13.92 3.52 3.78
C THR A 175 13.71 4.91 3.21
N CYS A 176 12.45 5.37 3.21
CA CYS A 176 12.07 6.67 2.70
C CYS A 176 12.89 7.80 3.37
N PRO A 177 13.49 8.75 2.63
CA PRO A 177 14.35 9.79 3.18
C PRO A 177 13.70 10.64 4.28
N VAL A 178 12.40 10.92 4.15
CA VAL A 178 11.64 11.65 5.18
C VAL A 178 11.59 10.91 6.51
N LEU A 179 11.40 9.57 6.48
CA LEU A 179 11.34 8.74 7.69
C LEU A 179 12.73 8.56 8.29
N GLU A 180 13.75 8.36 7.44
CA GLU A 180 15.15 8.27 7.87
C GLU A 180 15.58 9.53 8.63
N GLU A 181 15.26 10.72 8.12
CA GLU A 181 15.65 11.98 8.75
C GLU A 181 14.88 12.25 10.05
N LEU A 182 13.55 12.00 10.06
CA LEU A 182 12.73 12.16 11.26
C LEU A 182 13.20 11.22 12.39
N GLY A 183 13.50 9.96 12.06
CA GLY A 183 13.90 8.93 13.03
C GLY A 183 15.26 9.17 13.70
N LYS A 184 16.09 10.10 13.19
CA LYS A 184 17.37 10.46 13.84
C LYS A 184 17.20 11.28 15.11
N GLN A 185 16.11 12.06 15.20
CA GLN A 185 15.90 13.00 16.32
C GLN A 185 14.60 12.74 17.08
N LEU A 186 13.64 12.03 16.49
CA LEU A 186 12.33 11.78 17.07
C LEU A 186 12.08 10.29 17.23
N SER A 187 11.57 9.90 18.40
CA SER A 187 11.05 8.56 18.65
C SER A 187 9.55 8.54 18.35
N PHE A 188 9.13 7.75 17.38
CA PHE A 188 7.74 7.56 17.00
C PHE A 188 7.51 6.17 16.40
N GLU A 189 6.28 5.71 16.49
CA GLU A 189 5.77 4.51 15.83
C GLU A 189 5.00 4.93 14.57
N ILE A 190 5.07 4.11 13.53
CA ILE A 190 4.35 4.35 12.29
C ILE A 190 3.84 3.03 11.72
N ALA A 191 2.59 3.04 11.26
CA ALA A 191 2.01 1.96 10.47
C ALA A 191 1.51 2.56 9.14
N VAL A 192 1.91 1.97 8.02
CA VAL A 192 1.57 2.45 6.69
C VAL A 192 0.72 1.41 5.98
N GLY A 193 -0.49 1.80 5.60
CA GLY A 193 -1.36 1.00 4.75
C GLY A 193 -1.22 1.37 3.28
N LEU A 194 -1.12 0.36 2.40
CA LEU A 194 -1.13 0.54 0.94
C LEU A 194 -2.45 1.15 0.41
N ASN A 195 -3.48 1.20 1.27
CA ASN A 195 -4.74 1.89 1.02
C ASN A 195 -4.69 3.42 1.18
N GLY A 196 -3.50 4.01 1.34
CA GLY A 196 -3.36 5.46 1.49
C GLY A 196 -3.83 5.92 2.87
N ARG A 197 -3.65 5.11 3.90
CA ARG A 197 -3.84 5.49 5.30
C ARG A 197 -2.52 5.30 6.01
N VAL A 198 -2.15 6.25 6.85
CA VAL A 198 -0.93 6.22 7.65
C VAL A 198 -1.31 6.54 9.08
N TRP A 199 -0.82 5.75 10.02
CA TRP A 199 -0.98 5.96 11.45
C TRP A 199 0.37 6.28 12.06
N VAL A 200 0.41 7.29 12.93
CA VAL A 200 1.60 7.74 13.64
C VAL A 200 1.27 7.86 15.12
N ASN A 201 2.17 7.38 15.97
CA ASN A 201 2.06 7.51 17.41
C ASN A 201 3.40 7.90 18.03
N ALA A 202 3.37 8.75 19.05
CA ALA A 202 4.55 9.19 19.78
C ALA A 202 4.13 9.66 21.17
N GLU A 203 5.08 9.73 22.10
CA GLU A 203 4.82 10.17 23.48
C GLU A 203 4.25 11.59 23.54
N SER A 204 4.72 12.49 22.67
CA SER A 204 4.27 13.87 22.62
C SER A 204 3.34 14.15 21.43
N PRO A 205 2.14 14.72 21.64
CA PRO A 205 1.23 15.09 20.55
C PRO A 205 1.85 16.06 19.54
N SER A 206 2.76 16.94 19.96
CA SER A 206 3.45 17.86 19.05
C SER A 206 4.36 17.11 18.07
N THR A 207 4.97 16.01 18.51
CA THR A 207 5.78 15.12 17.67
C THR A 207 4.90 14.41 16.65
N VAL A 208 3.73 13.89 17.08
CA VAL A 208 2.76 13.26 16.17
C VAL A 208 2.32 14.24 15.07
N VAL A 209 1.96 15.47 15.44
CA VAL A 209 1.55 16.51 14.48
C VAL A 209 2.69 16.85 13.51
N LEU A 210 3.91 17.01 14.00
CA LEU A 210 5.06 17.35 13.16
C LEU A 210 5.40 16.23 12.18
N VAL A 211 5.48 14.98 12.64
CA VAL A 211 5.76 13.82 11.79
C VAL A 211 4.67 13.67 10.73
N SER A 212 3.40 13.77 11.12
CA SER A 212 2.27 13.67 10.19
C SER A 212 2.32 14.75 9.11
N ASN A 213 2.58 16.01 9.51
CA ASN A 213 2.71 17.13 8.57
C ASN A 213 3.93 16.98 7.65
N ALA A 214 5.07 16.52 8.17
CA ALA A 214 6.26 16.27 7.36
C ALA A 214 5.98 15.19 6.30
N ILE A 215 5.33 14.09 6.68
CA ILE A 215 4.96 13.01 5.76
C ILE A 215 3.99 13.51 4.69
N MET A 216 2.91 14.21 5.07
CA MET A 216 1.92 14.73 4.12
C MET A 216 2.54 15.69 3.09
N ASN A 217 3.51 16.51 3.50
CA ASN A 217 4.18 17.46 2.61
C ASN A 217 5.33 16.84 1.78
N SER A 218 5.71 15.58 2.04
CA SER A 218 6.86 14.94 1.38
C SER A 218 6.58 14.43 -0.03
N GLU A 219 5.30 14.23 -0.40
CA GLU A 219 4.91 13.51 -1.63
C GLU A 219 5.46 14.15 -2.92
N SER A 220 5.46 15.48 -3.00
CA SER A 220 5.91 16.22 -4.19
C SER A 220 7.39 16.63 -4.12
N LEU A 221 8.09 16.28 -3.04
CA LEU A 221 9.47 16.69 -2.80
C LEU A 221 10.45 15.60 -3.23
N SER A 222 11.56 16.02 -3.84
CA SER A 222 12.71 15.14 -4.05
C SER A 222 13.35 14.73 -2.72
N ALA A 223 14.13 13.64 -2.73
CA ALA A 223 14.83 13.15 -1.53
C ALA A 223 15.68 14.23 -0.82
N VAL A 224 16.35 15.11 -1.57
CA VAL A 224 17.14 16.21 -1.02
C VAL A 224 16.25 17.27 -0.37
N GLN A 225 15.13 17.62 -1.04
CA GLN A 225 14.18 18.58 -0.50
C GLN A 225 13.47 18.04 0.75
N GLN A 226 13.18 16.74 0.81
CA GLN A 226 12.61 16.09 2.00
C GLN A 226 13.52 16.26 3.22
N LYS A 227 14.84 15.99 3.06
CA LYS A 227 15.83 16.17 4.13
C LYS A 227 15.89 17.62 4.62
N ILE A 228 16.01 18.57 3.69
CA ILE A 228 16.04 20.01 4.02
C ILE A 228 14.76 20.46 4.73
N MET A 229 13.60 19.94 4.31
CA MET A 229 12.33 20.25 4.95
C MET A 229 12.30 19.74 6.39
N VAL A 230 12.71 18.49 6.62
CA VAL A 230 12.74 17.89 7.97
C VAL A 230 13.71 18.65 8.87
N ASP A 231 14.90 18.99 8.40
CA ASP A 231 15.88 19.78 9.17
C ASP A 231 15.31 21.13 9.61
N LYS A 232 14.62 21.84 8.70
CA LYS A 232 13.96 23.12 9.00
C LYS A 232 12.82 22.98 10.00
N LEU A 233 12.07 21.88 9.94
CA LEU A 233 10.98 21.61 10.89
C LEU A 233 11.54 21.31 12.29
N LEU A 234 12.60 20.50 12.38
CA LEU A 234 13.24 20.15 13.65
C LEU A 234 13.90 21.36 14.33
N GLN A 235 14.48 22.28 13.56
CA GLN A 235 15.04 23.53 14.10
C GLN A 235 14.01 24.43 14.77
N ARG A 236 12.71 24.33 14.42
CA ARG A 236 11.65 25.14 15.04
C ARG A 236 11.14 24.59 16.38
N ILE A 237 11.50 23.35 16.72
CA ILE A 237 11.08 22.69 17.96
C ILE A 237 12.10 22.92 19.09
N LYS A 238 13.36 23.19 18.72
CA LYS A 238 14.43 23.55 19.67
C LYS A 238 14.32 25.02 20.06
#